data_AF-A0A4Z0YKK9-F1
#
_entry.id   AF-A0A4Z0YKK9-F1
#
_cell.length_a   1.000
_cell.length_b   1.000
_cell.length_c   1.000
_cell.angle_alpha   90.00
_cell.angle_beta   90.00
_cell.angle_gamma   90.00
#
_symmetry.space_group_name_H-M   'P 1'
#
loop_
_entity.id
_entity.type
_entity.pdbx_description
1 polymer ?
#
loop_
_entity_poly.entity_id
_entity_poly.type
_entity_poly.pdbx_seq_one_letter_code
_entity_poly.pdbx_strand_id
1 'polypeptide(L)' 'FQNVDGSVAVVFINGGTSTVSVQVKTTGGAAFAAAGAAAFLTDNTHDFNETTASFSGGAASASIPGRSIVSIMLR' A
#
# COMPACT_ATOMS: atom_id res chain seq x y z
N PHE A 1 5.41 5.34 -7.05
CA PHE A 1 5.16 6.57 -7.81
C PHE A 1 4.99 7.71 -6.83
N GLN A 2 5.65 8.85 -7.04
CA GLN A 2 5.41 10.05 -6.24
C GLN A 2 4.50 10.99 -7.04
N ASN A 3 3.44 11.47 -6.40
CA ASN A 3 2.49 12.42 -6.95
C ASN A 3 2.99 13.86 -6.77
N VAL A 4 2.42 14.80 -7.52
CA VAL A 4 2.76 16.24 -7.43
C VAL A 4 2.43 16.83 -6.06
N ASP A 5 1.43 16.28 -5.37
CA ASP A 5 1.06 16.65 -3.99
C ASP A 5 2.01 16.06 -2.93
N GLY A 6 3.05 15.35 -3.36
CA GLY A 6 4.04 14.72 -2.50
C GLY A 6 3.69 13.29 -2.08
N SER A 7 2.41 12.87 -2.15
CA SER A 7 1.99 11.52 -1.75
C SER A 7 2.65 10.43 -2.59
N VAL A 8 2.79 9.23 -2.03
CA VAL A 8 3.42 8.09 -2.72
C VAL A 8 2.41 6.96 -2.90
N ALA A 9 2.20 6.55 -4.14
CA ALA A 9 1.45 5.36 -4.50
C ALA A 9 2.39 4.18 -4.78
N VAL A 10 2.11 3.03 -4.16
CA VAL A 10 2.81 1.75 -4.39
C VAL A 10 1.78 0.71 -4.77
N VAL A 11 2.04 -0.05 -5.83
CA VAL A 11 1.12 -1.10 -6.29
C VAL A 11 1.80 -2.44 -6.14
N PHE A 12 1.13 -3.36 -5.44
CA PHE A 12 1.52 -4.75 -5.33
C PHE A 12 0.58 -5.62 -6.16
N ILE A 13 1.15 -6.58 -6.89
CA ILE A 13 0.40 -7.62 -7.58
C ILE A 13 0.85 -8.95 -7.00
N ASN A 14 -0.07 -9.70 -6.41
CA ASN A 14 0.19 -11.04 -5.91
C ASN A 14 -0.39 -12.07 -6.88
N GLY A 15 0.45 -12.62 -7.75
CA GLY A 15 0.08 -13.71 -8.66
C GLY A 15 -0.03 -15.09 -8.00
N GLY A 16 0.37 -15.21 -6.73
CA GLY A 16 0.28 -16.45 -5.95
C GLY A 16 -1.13 -16.73 -5.45
N THR A 17 -1.29 -17.87 -4.76
CA THR A 17 -2.58 -18.30 -4.22
C THR A 17 -2.78 -17.96 -2.74
N SER A 18 -1.70 -17.62 -2.02
CA SER A 18 -1.72 -17.29 -0.59
C SER A 18 -1.52 -15.81 -0.35
N THR A 19 -2.07 -15.31 0.76
CA THR A 19 -1.85 -13.95 1.23
C THR A 19 -0.38 -13.72 1.60
N VAL A 20 0.15 -12.55 1.23
CA VAL A 20 1.50 -12.11 1.61
C VAL A 20 1.39 -10.80 2.38
N SER A 21 2.08 -10.69 3.51
CA SER A 21 2.20 -9.43 4.25
C SER A 21 3.38 -8.62 3.73
N VAL A 22 3.16 -7.33 3.47
CA VAL A 22 4.19 -6.41 3.00
C VAL A 22 4.38 -5.26 3.98
N GLN A 23 5.58 -4.69 3.98
CA GLN A 23 5.88 -3.41 4.62
C GLN A 23 6.51 -2.48 3.60
N VAL A 24 6.00 -1.26 3.51
CA VAL A 24 6.50 -0.19 2.66
C VAL A 24 7.06 0.91 3.53
N LYS A 25 8.33 1.24 3.31
CA LYS A 25 8.97 2.40 3.89
C LYS A 25 9.65 3.19 2.80
N THR A 26 9.48 4.49 2.83
CA THR A 26 10.18 5.42 1.93
C THR A 26 11.53 5.81 2.52
N THR A 27 12.59 5.72 1.72
CA THR A 27 13.94 6.12 2.11
C THR A 27 14.26 7.48 1.50
N GLY A 28 13.82 8.56 2.16
CA GLY A 28 14.05 9.95 1.72
C GLY A 28 14.29 10.95 2.85
N GLY A 29 14.26 10.51 4.13
CA GLY A 29 14.41 11.40 5.28
C GLY A 29 13.27 12.44 5.35
N ALA A 30 13.60 13.67 5.76
CA ALA A 30 12.63 14.76 5.92
C ALA A 30 11.94 15.22 4.61
N ALA A 31 12.44 14.79 3.44
CA ALA A 31 11.88 15.15 2.14
C ALA A 31 10.55 14.44 1.82
N PHE A 32 10.25 13.34 2.53
CA PHE A 32 8.94 12.69 2.48
C PHE A 32 8.66 12.00 3.82
N ALA A 33 7.86 12.67 4.66
CA ALA A 33 7.41 12.17 5.95
C ALA A 33 5.92 11.87 5.89
N ALA A 34 5.56 10.67 5.42
CA ALA A 34 4.18 10.23 5.45
C ALA A 34 3.62 10.25 6.89
N ALA A 35 2.42 10.77 7.05
CA ALA A 35 1.68 10.80 8.30
C ALA A 35 0.68 9.64 8.44
N GLY A 36 0.40 8.92 7.35
CA GLY A 36 -0.52 7.81 7.31
C GLY A 36 -0.48 7.01 6.01
N ALA A 37 -1.32 5.98 5.95
CA ALA A 37 -1.50 5.16 4.77
C ALA A 37 -2.96 4.76 4.58
N ALA A 38 -3.36 4.52 3.33
CA ALA A 38 -4.58 3.79 2.96
C ALA A 38 -4.24 2.72 1.93
N ALA A 39 -5.05 1.67 1.87
CA ALA A 39 -4.89 0.59 0.91
C ALA A 39 -6.21 0.29 0.20
N PHE A 40 -6.11 -0.05 -1.08
CA PHE A 40 -7.25 -0.36 -1.94
C PHE A 40 -7.00 -1.70 -2.64
N LEU A 41 -7.95 -2.60 -2.56
CA LEU A 41 -7.90 -3.97 -3.06
C LEU A 41 -8.74 -4.12 -4.34
N THR A 42 -8.14 -4.75 -5.34
CA THR A 42 -8.83 -5.30 -6.49
C THR A 42 -8.54 -6.80 -6.56
N ASP A 43 -9.59 -7.61 -6.59
CA ASP A 43 -9.51 -9.06 -6.79
C ASP A 43 -10.79 -9.56 -7.51
N ASN A 44 -11.00 -10.87 -7.55
CA ASN A 44 -12.17 -11.47 -8.22
C ASN A 44 -13.54 -11.05 -7.62
N THR A 45 -13.55 -10.43 -6.45
CA THR A 45 -14.73 -10.08 -5.65
C THR A 45 -14.74 -8.63 -5.15
N HIS A 46 -13.66 -7.87 -5.38
CA HIS A 46 -13.49 -6.49 -4.95
C HIS A 46 -13.06 -5.62 -6.13
N ASP A 47 -13.77 -4.50 -6.33
CA ASP A 47 -13.48 -3.51 -7.36
C ASP A 47 -12.97 -2.23 -6.69
N PHE A 48 -11.68 -2.21 -6.34
CA PHE A 48 -11.01 -1.06 -5.70
C PHE A 48 -11.59 -0.70 -4.33
N ASN A 49 -11.96 -1.72 -3.55
CA ASN A 49 -12.47 -1.56 -2.19
C ASN A 49 -11.35 -1.14 -1.23
N GLU A 50 -11.66 -0.27 -0.28
CA GLU A 50 -10.72 0.03 0.81
C GLU A 50 -10.45 -1.23 1.64
N THR A 51 -9.19 -1.43 2.01
CA THR A 51 -8.74 -2.53 2.87
C THR A 51 -7.83 -2.00 3.97
N THR A 52 -7.58 -2.82 4.98
CA THR A 52 -6.81 -2.40 6.15
C THR A 52 -5.36 -2.12 5.77
N ALA A 53 -4.91 -0.90 6.08
CA ALA A 53 -3.51 -0.52 6.14
C ALA A 53 -3.18 -0.08 7.57
N SER A 54 -2.06 -0.57 8.10
CA SER A 54 -1.50 -0.04 9.35
C SER A 54 -0.34 0.88 9.03
N PHE A 55 -0.16 1.95 9.82
CA PHE A 55 0.93 2.88 9.65
C PHE A 55 1.60 3.14 11.00
N SER A 56 2.89 2.82 11.10
CA SER A 56 3.68 3.01 12.32
C SER A 56 5.15 3.19 11.98
N GLY A 57 5.85 4.07 12.70
CA GLY A 57 7.28 4.31 12.50
C GLY A 57 7.67 4.77 11.08
N GLY A 58 6.76 5.45 10.39
CA GLY A 58 6.97 5.89 9.00
C GLY A 58 6.86 4.77 7.96
N ALA A 59 6.30 3.62 8.34
CA ALA A 59 6.12 2.47 7.46
C ALA A 59 4.65 2.05 7.41
N ALA A 60 4.17 1.77 6.19
CA ALA A 60 2.85 1.20 5.94
C ALA A 60 2.94 -0.33 5.87
N SER A 61 2.02 -1.04 6.50
CA SER A 61 1.90 -2.50 6.39
C SER A 61 0.49 -2.89 5.97
N ALA A 62 0.41 -3.83 5.02
CA ALA A 62 -0.83 -4.34 4.46
C ALA A 62 -0.68 -5.82 4.07
N SER A 63 -1.81 -6.52 3.98
CA SER A 63 -1.90 -7.87 3.43
C SER A 63 -2.31 -7.81 1.96
N ILE A 64 -1.62 -8.58 1.12
CA ILE A 64 -1.90 -8.71 -0.31
C ILE A 64 -2.47 -10.12 -0.54
N PRO A 65 -3.80 -10.29 -0.65
CA PRO A 65 -4.42 -11.59 -0.91
C PRO A 65 -3.86 -12.27 -2.16
N GLY A 66 -3.99 -13.59 -2.25
CA GLY A 66 -3.67 -14.30 -3.49
C GLY A 66 -4.54 -13.82 -4.65
N ARG A 67 -3.97 -13.76 -5.86
CA ARG A 67 -4.65 -13.28 -7.09
C ARG A 67 -5.26 -11.88 -6.95
N SER A 68 -4.53 -10.97 -6.33
CA SER A 68 -5.02 -9.61 -6.11
C SER A 68 -4.02 -8.53 -6.52
N ILE A 69 -4.54 -7.32 -6.64
CA ILE A 69 -3.79 -6.07 -6.73
C ILE A 69 -4.13 -5.25 -5.50
N VAL A 70 -3.12 -4.73 -4.80
CA VAL A 70 -3.32 -3.76 -3.72
C VAL A 70 -2.52 -2.50 -4.00
N SER A 71 -3.23 -1.37 -4.06
CA SER A 71 -2.64 -0.04 -4.15
C SER A 71 -2.54 0.55 -2.75
N ILE A 72 -1.34 0.87 -2.30
CA ILE A 72 -1.07 1.56 -1.03
C ILE A 72 -0.74 3.02 -1.33
N MET A 73 -1.43 3.94 -0.66
CA MET A 73 -1.19 5.37 -0.73
C MET A 73 -0.62 5.86 0.60
N LEU A 74 0.60 6.40 0.57
CA LEU A 74 1.27 7.04 1.71
C LEU A 74 1.11 8.56 1.58
N ARG A 75 0.68 9.21 2.66
CA ARG A 75 0.44 10.66 2.76
C ARG A 75 0.83 11.16 4.13
#